data_AF-A0A286GGH7-F1
#
_entry.id   AF-A0A286GGH7-F1
#
_cell.length_a   1.000
_cell.length_b   1.000
_cell.length_c   1.000
_cell.angle_alpha   90.00
_cell.angle_beta   90.00
_cell.angle_gamma   90.00
#
_symmetry.space_group_name_H-M   'P 1'
#
loop_
_entity.id
_entity.type
_entity.pdbx_description
1 polymer ?
#
loop_
_entity_poly.entity_id
_entity_poly.type
_entity_poly.pdbx_seq_one_letter_code
_entity_poly.pdbx_strand_id
1 'polypeptide(L)' 'MGQSTRFWVIGGEYTDTAFTRIKAGTQTIAGPFTEYDDALRDWRNRAEENRGDACLRFSIAAEGVAAQAGLPAR' A
#
# COMPACT_ATOMS: atom_id res chain seq x y z
N MET A 1 -11.53 -24.10 5.13
CA MET A 1 -10.65 -23.73 3.99
C MET A 1 -9.80 -22.57 4.44
N GLY A 2 -8.47 -22.72 4.40
CA GLY A 2 -7.54 -21.71 4.90
C GLY A 2 -7.69 -20.42 4.12
N GLN A 3 -7.92 -19.32 4.83
CA GLN A 3 -7.82 -17.99 4.25
C GLN A 3 -6.33 -17.75 4.01
N SER A 4 -5.85 -17.90 2.78
CA SER A 4 -4.49 -17.51 2.43
C SER A 4 -4.44 -15.99 2.51
N THR A 5 -3.94 -15.45 3.63
CA THR A 5 -3.69 -14.02 3.76
C THR A 5 -2.71 -13.60 2.67
N ARG A 6 -3.14 -12.73 1.76
CA ARG A 6 -2.26 -12.17 0.73
C ARG A 6 -1.85 -10.77 1.14
N PHE A 7 -0.62 -10.42 0.86
CA PHE A 7 -0.09 -9.09 1.10
C PHE A 7 0.17 -8.40 -0.23
N TRP A 8 -0.07 -7.10 -0.24
CA TRP A 8 0.09 -6.25 -1.41
C TRP A 8 0.83 -5.01 -0.96
N VAL A 9 1.75 -4.53 -1.79
CA VAL A 9 2.37 -3.22 -1.60
C VAL A 9 1.70 -2.26 -2.56
N ILE A 10 0.98 -1.29 -2.02
CA ILE A 10 0.27 -0.27 -2.79
C ILE A 10 0.86 1.11 -2.51
N GLY A 11 0.93 1.97 -3.50
CA GLY A 11 1.44 3.33 -3.27
C GLY A 11 1.45 4.17 -4.52
N GLY A 12 2.06 5.33 -4.42
CA GLY A 12 2.28 6.25 -5.53
C GLY A 12 2.53 7.66 -5.04
N GLU A 13 2.77 8.56 -5.99
CA GLU A 13 3.07 9.95 -5.70
C GLU A 13 1.76 10.67 -5.36
N TYR A 14 1.70 11.29 -4.20
CA TYR A 14 0.58 12.12 -3.79
C TYR A 14 0.75 13.53 -4.34
N THR A 15 -0.35 14.20 -4.62
CA THR A 15 -0.33 15.58 -5.11
C THR A 15 0.12 16.56 -4.03
N ASP A 16 0.02 16.16 -2.76
CA ASP A 16 0.38 16.96 -1.60
C ASP A 16 0.83 16.06 -0.44
N THR A 17 1.62 16.62 0.47
CA THR A 17 2.07 15.98 1.71
C THR A 17 0.93 15.66 2.70
N ALA A 18 -0.28 16.13 2.45
CA ALA A 18 -1.48 15.72 3.16
C ALA A 18 -1.92 14.27 2.84
N PHE A 19 -1.32 13.64 1.84
CA PHE A 19 -1.62 12.26 1.40
C PHE A 19 -3.11 12.01 1.09
N THR A 20 -3.85 13.06 0.69
CA THR A 20 -5.29 13.00 0.43
C THR A 20 -5.61 12.55 -1.00
N ARG A 21 -4.75 12.90 -1.95
CA ARG A 21 -4.96 12.60 -3.37
C ARG A 21 -3.69 12.04 -3.97
N ILE A 22 -3.80 10.83 -4.52
CA ILE A 22 -2.74 10.24 -5.34
C ILE A 22 -2.79 10.84 -6.74
N LYS A 23 -1.62 11.08 -7.32
CA LYS A 23 -1.48 11.56 -8.69
C LYS A 23 -1.83 10.41 -9.63
N ALA A 24 -2.71 10.69 -10.59
CA ALA A 24 -3.14 9.67 -11.55
C ALA A 24 -1.93 9.20 -12.38
N GLY A 25 -1.80 7.89 -12.55
CA GLY A 25 -0.71 7.27 -13.33
C GLY A 25 0.58 6.99 -12.55
N THR A 26 0.70 7.45 -11.30
CA THR A 26 1.84 7.10 -10.41
C THR A 26 1.51 5.96 -9.45
N GLN A 27 0.27 5.47 -9.50
CA GLN A 27 -0.21 4.39 -8.66
C GLN A 27 0.50 3.09 -9.01
N THR A 28 1.10 2.46 -8.01
CA THR A 28 1.80 1.19 -8.10
C THR A 28 1.16 0.18 -7.17
N ILE A 29 1.03 -1.05 -7.68
CA ILE A 29 0.56 -2.21 -6.93
C ILE A 29 1.55 -3.34 -7.20
N ALA A 30 2.13 -3.90 -6.15
CA ALA A 30 3.00 -5.06 -6.20
C ALA A 30 2.45 -6.19 -5.31
N GLY A 31 2.49 -7.42 -5.81
CA GLY A 31 1.89 -8.59 -5.18
C GLY A 31 1.06 -9.40 -6.18
N PRO A 32 0.32 -10.41 -5.72
CA PRO A 32 0.13 -10.80 -4.31
C PRO A 32 1.35 -11.52 -3.72
N PHE A 33 1.73 -11.14 -2.50
CA PHE A 33 2.72 -11.83 -1.68
C PHE A 33 2.04 -12.79 -0.72
N THR A 34 2.63 -13.98 -0.52
CA THR A 34 2.12 -14.97 0.43
C THR A 34 2.58 -14.69 1.86
N GLU A 35 3.72 -14.01 2.00
CA GLU A 35 4.36 -13.68 3.28
C GLU A 35 4.48 -12.17 3.44
N TYR A 36 4.29 -11.68 4.67
CA TYR A 36 4.44 -10.26 4.99
C TYR A 36 5.90 -9.80 4.80
N ASP A 37 6.87 -10.67 5.04
CA ASP A 37 8.30 -10.33 4.91
C ASP A 37 8.68 -9.98 3.46
N ASP A 38 8.21 -10.75 2.48
CA ASP A 38 8.40 -10.42 1.06
C ASP A 38 7.78 -9.07 0.70
N ALA A 39 6.58 -8.79 1.18
CA ALA A 39 5.93 -7.49 0.99
C ALA A 39 6.71 -6.36 1.69
N LEU A 40 7.26 -6.61 2.88
CA LEU A 40 8.04 -5.64 3.65
C LEU A 40 9.37 -5.32 2.97
N ARG A 41 10.06 -6.33 2.43
CA ARG A 41 11.30 -6.16 1.66
C ARG A 41 11.05 -5.30 0.43
N ASP A 42 10.00 -5.61 -0.31
CA ASP A 42 9.63 -4.93 -1.54
C ASP A 42 9.14 -3.49 -1.28
N TRP A 43 8.39 -3.27 -0.20
CA TRP A 43 8.04 -1.95 0.29
C TRP A 43 9.27 -1.13 0.69
N ARG A 44 10.19 -1.72 1.47
CA ARG A 44 11.41 -1.05 1.95
C ARG A 44 12.29 -0.62 0.78
N ASN A 45 12.51 -1.51 -0.19
CA ASN A 45 13.31 -1.19 -1.37
C ASN A 45 12.75 0.03 -2.11
N ARG A 46 11.43 0.10 -2.32
CA ARG A 46 10.79 1.26 -2.96
C ARG A 46 10.87 2.52 -2.10
N ALA A 47 10.66 2.39 -0.80
CA ALA A 47 10.75 3.53 0.12
C ALA A 47 12.17 4.12 0.16
N GLU A 48 13.21 3.28 0.15
CA GLU A 48 14.61 3.72 0.12
C GLU A 48 14.99 4.34 -1.23
N GLU A 49 14.59 3.73 -2.36
CA GLU A 49 14.82 4.27 -3.69
C GLU A 49 14.18 5.65 -3.87
N ASN A 50 13.02 5.85 -3.26
CA ASN A 50 12.22 7.07 -3.36
C ASN A 50 12.29 7.95 -2.11
N ARG A 51 13.29 7.74 -1.24
CA ARG A 51 13.41 8.42 0.05
C ARG A 51 13.50 9.95 -0.06
N GLY A 52 13.98 10.45 -1.20
CA GLY A 52 14.05 11.89 -1.48
C GLY A 52 12.71 12.54 -1.78
N ASP A 53 11.67 11.75 -2.05
CA ASP A 53 10.38 12.24 -2.52
C ASP A 53 9.34 12.19 -1.39
N ALA A 54 9.11 13.34 -0.75
CA ALA A 54 8.21 13.45 0.40
C ALA A 54 6.74 13.15 0.03
N CYS A 55 6.40 13.28 -1.25
CA CYS A 55 5.06 12.99 -1.76
C CYS A 55 4.90 11.52 -2.17
N LEU A 56 5.97 10.74 -2.28
CA LEU A 56 5.87 9.34 -2.68
C LEU A 56 5.79 8.44 -1.44
N ARG A 57 4.65 7.76 -1.29
CA ARG A 57 4.43 6.86 -0.15
C ARG A 57 3.88 5.52 -0.61
N PHE A 58 4.44 4.46 -0.02
CA PHE A 58 3.99 3.09 -0.18
C PHE A 58 3.43 2.57 1.14
N SER A 59 2.45 1.68 1.08
CA SER A 59 1.79 1.04 2.22
C SER A 59 1.59 -0.46 1.91
N ILE A 60 1.69 -1.29 2.94
CA ILE A 60 1.44 -2.73 2.82
C ILE A 60 -0.03 -2.97 3.20
N ALA A 61 -0.81 -3.48 2.25
CA ALA A 61 -2.19 -3.91 2.45
C ALA A 61 -2.23 -5.43 2.62
N ALA A 62 -2.91 -5.90 3.66
CA ALA A 62 -3.22 -7.32 3.83
C ALA A 62 -4.64 -7.58 3.32
N GLU A 63 -4.76 -8.42 2.31
CA GLU A 63 -6.01 -9.05 1.87
C GLU A 63 -6.35 -10.17 2.86
N GLY A 64 -6.78 -9.76 4.06
CA GLY A 64 -7.64 -10.56 4.91
C GLY A 64 -9.08 -10.22 4.56
N VAL A 65 -9.98 -11.21 4.57
CA VAL A 65 -11.43 -11.02 4.34
C VAL A 65 -11.90 -9.70 4.98
N ALA A 66 -12.37 -8.80 4.12
CA ALA A 66 -12.68 -7.40 4.34
C ALA A 66 -12.75 -6.96 5.83
N ALA A 67 -11.92 -5.98 6.20
CA ALA A 67 -12.30 -5.08 7.29
C ALA A 67 -13.59 -4.36 6.85
N GLN A 68 -14.70 -4.93 7.28
CA GLN A 68 -16.04 -4.38 7.17
C GLN A 68 -16.07 -3.07 7.97
N ALA A 69 -15.65 -1.96 7.37
CA ALA A 69 -15.85 -0.63 7.93
C ALA A 69 -16.98 0.04 7.16
N GLY A 70 -18.20 -0.41 7.43
CA GLY A 70 -19.35 0.47 7.32
C GLY A 70 -19.13 1.64 8.26
N LEU A 71 -18.85 2.82 7.72
CA LEU A 71 -18.89 4.06 8.48
C LEU A 71 -20.35 4.55 8.44
N PRO A 72 -21.13 4.57 9.55
CA PRO A 72 -22.34 5.36 9.57
C PRO A 72 -21.94 6.85 9.55
N ALA A 73 -22.44 7.57 8.54
CA ALA A 73 -22.38 9.02 8.48
C ALA A 73 -22.99 9.61 9.77
N ARG A 74 -22.26 10.51 10.43
CA ARG A 74 -22.79 11.36 11.49
C ARG A 74 -22.95 12.77 10.94
#